data_AF-A0AA39KZX0-F1
#
_entry.id   AF-A0AA39KZX0-F1
#
_cell.length_a   1.000
_cell.length_b   1.000
_cell.length_c   1.000
_cell.angle_alpha   90.00
_cell.angle_beta   90.00
_cell.angle_gamma   90.00
#
_symmetry.space_group_name_H-M   'P 1'
#
loop_
_entity.id
_entity.type
_entity.pdbx_description
1 polymer ?
#
loop_
_entity_poly.entity_id
_entity_poly.type
_entity_poly.pdbx_seq_one_letter_code
_entity_poly.pdbx_strand_id
1 'polypeptide(L)'
;MATMVIIRKQLLLSGEIKSLLLHSINRNSAAVASKNKRMTKLLSDERETVLNPLLKSGWIVQDNRDAIYKEFNFKDFNEAFGFMTRVAMKAEKMDHHPEWFNVYNKVNITLSSHDVNGLSHRDIKLATFIDAVAKSAKA
;
A
#
# COMPACT_ATOMS: atom_id res chain seq x y z
N MET A 1 6.85 -11.88 54.57
CA MET A 1 7.15 -13.31 54.76
C MET A 1 6.04 -14.11 54.10
N ALA A 2 6.37 -14.77 52.97
CA ALA A 2 5.74 -15.97 52.39
C ALA A 2 4.23 -15.89 51.98
N THR A 3 3.73 -16.38 50.84
CA THR A 3 4.22 -17.41 49.91
C THR A 3 3.47 -17.28 48.56
N MET A 4 4.21 -17.22 47.45
CA MET A 4 3.73 -17.54 46.10
C MET A 4 3.57 -19.05 45.93
N VAL A 5 2.40 -19.53 45.50
CA VAL A 5 2.21 -20.85 44.86
C VAL A 5 1.06 -20.70 43.85
N ILE A 6 1.29 -20.27 42.61
CA ILE A 6 1.56 -21.10 41.44
C ILE A 6 0.61 -22.32 41.35
N ILE A 7 -0.58 -22.12 40.79
CA ILE A 7 -1.39 -23.21 40.24
C ILE A 7 -0.77 -23.57 38.88
N ARG A 8 0.29 -24.40 38.90
CA ARG A 8 0.72 -25.19 37.75
C ARG A 8 -0.07 -26.49 37.77
N LYS A 9 -1.21 -26.52 37.06
CA LYS A 9 -1.86 -27.80 36.72
C LYS A 9 -1.06 -28.42 35.58
N GLN A 10 -0.18 -29.35 35.93
CA GLN A 10 0.55 -30.22 35.01
C GLN A 10 -0.47 -31.07 34.24
N LEU A 11 -0.92 -30.62 33.07
CA LEU A 11 -1.53 -31.50 32.08
C LEU A 11 -0.39 -31.95 31.15
N LEU A 12 0.05 -33.19 31.31
CA LEU A 12 0.95 -33.88 30.37
C LEU A 12 0.19 -34.14 29.07
N LEU A 13 0.09 -33.12 28.22
CA LEU A 13 -0.30 -33.30 26.84
C LEU A 13 0.96 -33.72 26.06
N SER A 14 0.86 -34.86 25.37
CA SER A 14 1.92 -35.41 24.53
C SER A 14 2.47 -34.35 23.57
N GLY A 15 3.76 -34.45 23.22
CA GLY A 15 4.48 -33.45 22.43
C GLY A 15 3.78 -33.06 21.11
N GLU A 16 2.96 -33.95 20.56
CA GLU A 16 2.15 -33.72 19.36
C GLU A 16 1.05 -32.67 19.56
N ILE A 17 0.34 -32.67 20.70
CA ILE A 17 -0.75 -31.71 20.95
C ILE A 17 -0.20 -30.32 21.24
N LYS A 18 0.93 -30.22 21.96
CA LYS A 18 1.61 -28.94 22.23
C LYS A 18 2.15 -28.31 20.94
N SER A 19 2.66 -29.14 20.02
CA SER A 19 3.04 -28.72 18.67
C SER A 19 1.84 -28.22 17.87
N LEU A 20 0.72 -28.96 17.84
CA LEU A 20 -0.47 -28.58 17.09
C LEU A 20 -1.11 -27.27 17.60
N LEU A 21 -1.13 -27.04 18.91
CA LEU A 21 -1.61 -25.80 19.52
C LEU A 21 -0.68 -24.61 19.23
N LEU A 22 0.66 -24.78 19.35
CA LEU A 22 1.61 -23.72 18.99
C LEU A 22 1.54 -23.37 17.50
N HIS A 23 1.44 -24.37 16.61
CA HIS A 23 1.33 -24.14 15.16
C HIS A 23 0.00 -23.48 14.77
N SER A 24 -1.10 -23.78 15.46
CA SER A 24 -2.41 -23.12 15.23
C SER A 24 -2.39 -21.65 15.64
N ILE A 25 -1.83 -21.33 16.82
CA ILE A 25 -1.70 -19.95 17.30
C ILE A 25 -0.74 -19.14 16.40
N ASN A 26 0.37 -19.73 15.96
CA ASN A 26 1.35 -19.03 15.11
C ASN A 26 0.83 -18.77 13.67
N ARG A 27 0.02 -19.67 13.11
CA ARG A 27 -0.62 -19.46 11.80
C ARG A 27 -1.65 -18.33 11.82
N ASN A 28 -2.41 -18.21 12.90
CA ASN A 28 -3.38 -17.11 13.06
C ASN A 28 -2.68 -15.76 13.31
N SER A 29 -1.63 -15.72 14.13
CA SER A 29 -0.86 -14.49 14.38
C SER A 29 -0.12 -13.99 13.14
N ALA A 30 0.44 -14.87 12.31
CA ALA A 30 1.09 -14.48 11.06
C ALA A 30 0.09 -13.96 10.01
N ALA A 31 -1.10 -14.56 9.91
CA ALA A 31 -2.17 -14.08 9.03
C ALA A 31 -2.74 -12.73 9.49
N VAL A 32 -2.92 -12.53 10.80
CA VAL A 32 -3.37 -11.26 11.38
C VAL A 32 -2.30 -10.17 11.26
N ALA A 33 -1.02 -10.48 11.50
CA ALA A 33 0.09 -9.56 11.28
C ALA A 33 0.26 -9.19 9.80
N SER A 34 0.07 -10.15 8.89
CA SER A 34 0.08 -9.92 7.43
C SER A 34 -1.09 -9.03 6.97
N LYS A 35 -2.26 -9.15 7.62
CA LYS A 35 -3.44 -8.32 7.33
C LYS A 35 -3.29 -6.90 7.90
N ASN A 36 -2.71 -6.74 9.10
CA ASN A 36 -2.39 -5.44 9.70
C ASN A 36 -1.24 -4.70 9.00
N LYS A 37 -0.32 -5.40 8.32
CA LYS A 37 0.76 -4.78 7.54
C LYS A 37 0.25 -4.02 6.30
N ARG A 38 -0.99 -4.23 5.86
CA ARG A 38 -1.48 -3.72 4.56
C ARG A 38 -1.92 -2.26 4.56
N MET A 39 -2.21 -1.68 5.71
CA MET A 39 -2.70 -0.29 5.82
C MET A 39 -1.95 0.47 6.89
N THR A 40 -0.62 0.36 6.89
CA THR A 40 0.22 1.21 7.72
C THR A 40 0.80 2.32 6.86
N LYS A 41 0.87 3.51 7.45
CA LYS A 41 1.64 4.63 6.92
C LYS A 41 3.08 4.18 6.70
N LEU A 42 3.68 4.64 5.60
CA LEU A 42 5.09 4.37 5.31
C LEU A 42 5.98 4.98 6.39
N LEU A 43 6.81 4.15 7.00
CA LEU A 43 7.84 4.54 7.96
C LEU A 43 9.01 5.26 7.26
N SER A 44 9.75 6.07 8.01
CA SER A 44 10.80 6.93 7.47
C SER A 44 11.93 6.15 6.79
N ASP A 45 12.27 4.97 7.30
CA ASP A 45 13.34 4.10 6.81
C ASP A 45 12.98 3.37 5.51
N GLU A 46 11.72 2.97 5.33
CA GLU A 46 11.27 2.29 4.11
C GLU A 46 10.97 3.25 2.95
N ARG A 47 10.64 4.52 3.25
CA ARG A 47 10.24 5.55 2.27
C ARG A 47 11.25 5.71 1.16
N GLU A 48 12.53 5.83 1.48
CA GLU A 48 13.57 6.03 0.47
C GLU A 48 13.59 4.89 -0.55
N THR A 49 13.56 3.64 -0.07
CA THR A 49 13.60 2.45 -0.93
C THR A 49 12.41 2.38 -1.88
N VAL A 50 11.20 2.66 -1.37
CA VAL A 50 9.97 2.51 -2.16
C VAL A 50 9.64 3.73 -3.03
N LEU A 51 10.07 4.93 -2.63
CA LEU A 51 9.83 6.16 -3.38
C LEU A 51 10.88 6.40 -4.46
N ASN A 52 12.15 6.03 -4.25
CA ASN A 52 13.23 6.31 -5.20
C ASN A 52 12.92 5.92 -6.66
N PRO A 53 12.32 4.76 -6.97
CA PRO A 53 11.93 4.42 -8.34
C PRO A 53 10.88 5.38 -8.92
N LEU A 54 9.89 5.79 -8.12
CA LEU A 54 8.84 6.72 -8.52
C LEU A 54 9.42 8.13 -8.73
N LEU A 55 10.29 8.58 -7.83
CA LEU A 55 10.96 9.89 -7.95
C LEU A 55 11.79 9.97 -9.22
N LYS A 56 12.57 8.93 -9.55
CA LYS A 56 13.32 8.83 -10.81
C LYS A 56 12.44 8.84 -12.05
N SER A 57 11.18 8.43 -11.92
CA SER A 57 10.22 8.44 -13.02
C SER A 57 9.45 9.77 -13.15
N GLY A 58 9.69 10.74 -12.27
CA GLY A 58 9.06 12.07 -12.31
C GLY A 58 7.90 12.29 -11.33
N TRP A 59 7.68 11.38 -10.37
CA TRP A 59 6.84 11.71 -9.21
C TRP A 59 7.60 12.63 -8.26
N ILE A 60 6.89 13.47 -7.52
CA ILE A 60 7.45 14.33 -6.47
C ILE A 60 6.69 14.11 -5.16
N VAL A 61 7.38 14.29 -4.03
CA VAL A 61 6.71 14.40 -2.72
C VAL A 61 6.17 15.82 -2.57
N GLN A 62 4.95 15.98 -2.07
CA GLN A 62 4.39 17.31 -1.81
C GLN A 62 4.92 17.89 -0.49
N ASP A 63 5.29 19.18 -0.48
CA ASP A 63 5.86 19.82 0.72
C ASP A 63 4.85 19.94 1.88
N ASN A 64 3.58 20.21 1.55
CA ASN A 64 2.55 20.55 2.53
C ASN A 64 1.63 19.36 2.87
N ARG A 65 1.86 18.19 2.28
CA ARG A 65 1.00 17.02 2.44
C ARG A 65 1.81 15.75 2.25
N ASP A 66 1.58 14.75 3.10
CA ASP A 66 2.19 13.43 2.93
C ASP A 66 1.54 12.67 1.77
N ALA A 67 1.94 13.05 0.57
CA ALA A 67 1.39 12.62 -0.70
C ALA A 67 2.48 12.67 -1.79
N ILE A 68 2.26 11.94 -2.87
CA ILE A 68 3.05 12.04 -4.09
C ILE A 68 2.22 12.59 -5.23
N TYR A 69 2.86 13.34 -6.11
CA TYR A 69 2.24 14.02 -7.23
C TYR A 69 2.98 13.75 -8.54
N LYS A 70 2.25 13.69 -9.66
CA LYS A 70 2.82 13.70 -11.01
C LYS A 70 1.84 14.24 -12.05
N GLU A 71 2.37 14.97 -13.01
CA GLU A 71 1.64 15.40 -14.21
C GLU A 71 1.94 14.46 -15.39
N PHE A 72 0.88 14.05 -16.10
CA PHE A 72 0.95 13.27 -17.33
C PHE A 72 0.42 14.10 -18.50
N ASN A 73 1.18 14.14 -19.59
CA ASN A 73 0.81 14.80 -20.84
C ASN A 73 0.69 13.75 -21.96
N PHE A 74 -0.46 13.75 -22.64
CA PHE A 74 -0.83 12.85 -23.75
C PHE A 74 -0.97 13.64 -25.06
N LYS A 75 -1.23 12.97 -26.18
CA LYS A 75 -1.43 13.65 -27.47
C LYS A 75 -2.72 14.46 -27.51
N ASP A 76 -3.80 13.87 -27.01
CA ASP A 76 -5.15 14.45 -27.02
C ASP A 76 -5.99 13.96 -25.83
N PHE A 77 -7.25 14.39 -25.79
CA PHE A 77 -8.20 13.98 -24.75
C PHE A 77 -8.56 12.49 -24.82
N ASN A 78 -8.60 11.89 -26.01
CA ASN A 78 -8.98 10.49 -26.16
C ASN A 78 -7.94 9.58 -25.50
N GLU A 79 -6.66 9.84 -25.76
CA GLU A 79 -5.56 9.12 -25.10
C GLU A 79 -5.56 9.34 -23.59
N ALA A 80 -5.72 10.58 -23.14
CA ALA A 80 -5.76 10.91 -21.71
C ALA A 80 -6.91 10.16 -20.99
N PHE A 81 -8.11 10.18 -21.57
CA PHE A 81 -9.27 9.51 -20.97
C PHE A 81 -9.18 7.99 -21.04
N GLY A 82 -8.57 7.44 -22.09
CA GLY A 82 -8.24 6.01 -22.18
C GLY A 82 -7.25 5.56 -21.10
N PHE A 83 -6.23 6.36 -20.82
CA PHE A 83 -5.33 6.17 -19.67
C PHE A 83 -6.11 6.22 -18.35
N MET A 84 -6.92 7.26 -18.14
CA MET A 84 -7.72 7.43 -16.92
C MET A 84 -8.66 6.24 -16.67
N THR A 85 -9.30 5.71 -17.72
CA THR A 85 -10.20 4.55 -17.63
C THR A 85 -9.47 3.31 -17.09
N ARG A 86 -8.27 3.03 -17.59
CA ARG A 86 -7.46 1.89 -17.10
C ARG A 86 -7.02 2.07 -15.65
N VAL A 87 -6.68 3.29 -15.26
CA VAL A 87 -6.36 3.64 -13.86
C VAL A 87 -7.58 3.45 -12.96
N ALA A 88 -8.77 3.91 -13.38
CA ALA A 88 -10.01 3.76 -12.63
C ALA A 88 -10.35 2.29 -12.36
N MET A 89 -10.22 1.40 -13.37
CA MET A 89 -10.45 -0.03 -13.19
C MET A 89 -9.50 -0.66 -12.17
N LYS A 90 -8.23 -0.21 -12.14
CA LYS A 90 -7.25 -0.70 -11.17
C LYS A 90 -7.53 -0.15 -9.77
N ALA A 91 -7.85 1.13 -9.66
CA ALA A 91 -8.21 1.80 -8.43
C ALA A 91 -9.38 1.09 -7.75
N GLU A 92 -10.44 0.79 -8.51
CA GLU A 92 -11.61 0.07 -8.00
C GLU A 92 -11.24 -1.33 -7.49
N LYS A 93 -10.46 -2.09 -8.26
CA LYS A 93 -9.97 -3.41 -7.82
C LYS A 93 -9.10 -3.34 -6.56
N MET A 94 -8.44 -2.22 -6.32
CA MET A 94 -7.58 -2.00 -5.16
C MET A 94 -8.32 -1.41 -3.96
N ASP A 95 -9.55 -0.93 -4.14
CA ASP A 95 -10.25 -0.05 -3.20
C ASP A 95 -9.32 1.09 -2.73
N HIS A 96 -8.70 1.75 -3.70
CA HIS A 96 -7.76 2.86 -3.49
C HIS A 96 -7.80 3.79 -4.69
N HIS A 97 -8.34 4.99 -4.50
CA HIS A 97 -8.65 5.91 -5.59
C HIS A 97 -7.67 7.09 -5.62
N PRO A 98 -7.27 7.56 -6.82
CA PRO A 98 -6.45 8.76 -6.93
C PRO A 98 -7.27 10.02 -6.71
N GLU A 99 -6.62 11.08 -6.27
CA GLU A 99 -7.09 12.43 -6.51
C GLU A 99 -6.51 12.90 -7.85
N TRP A 100 -7.36 13.38 -8.76
CA TRP A 100 -6.86 13.86 -10.05
C TRP A 100 -7.60 15.07 -10.59
N PHE A 101 -6.94 15.78 -11.48
CA PHE A 101 -7.48 16.90 -12.24
C PHE A 101 -7.09 16.71 -13.70
N ASN A 102 -8.06 16.78 -14.62
CA ASN A 102 -7.83 16.61 -16.05
C ASN A 102 -8.31 17.83 -16.82
N VAL A 103 -7.45 18.32 -17.71
CA VAL A 103 -7.78 19.35 -18.70
C VAL A 103 -7.25 18.88 -20.05
N TYR A 104 -8.16 18.50 -20.94
CA TYR A 104 -7.83 17.98 -22.28
C TYR A 104 -6.82 16.83 -22.21
N ASN A 105 -5.60 17.03 -22.72
CA ASN A 105 -4.55 16.03 -22.79
C ASN A 105 -3.65 15.96 -21.54
N LYS A 106 -3.95 16.73 -20.49
CA LYS A 106 -3.18 16.77 -19.24
C LYS A 106 -3.92 16.12 -18.10
N VAL A 107 -3.27 15.23 -17.35
CA VAL A 107 -3.82 14.58 -16.17
C VAL A 107 -2.84 14.73 -15.01
N ASN A 108 -3.28 15.44 -13.97
CA ASN A 108 -2.51 15.70 -12.77
C ASN A 108 -3.00 14.73 -11.69
N ILE A 109 -2.12 13.93 -11.11
CA ILE A 109 -2.50 12.89 -10.14
C ILE A 109 -1.77 13.13 -8.82
N THR A 110 -2.53 13.13 -7.73
CA THR A 110 -2.04 13.10 -6.34
C THR A 110 -2.47 11.78 -5.69
N LEU A 111 -1.55 11.13 -4.98
CA LEU A 111 -1.81 9.91 -4.23
C LEU A 111 -1.45 10.08 -2.75
N SER A 112 -2.39 9.72 -1.89
CA SER A 112 -2.25 9.65 -0.43
C SER A 112 -3.34 8.73 0.11
N SER A 113 -3.10 8.07 1.23
CA SER A 113 -4.08 7.20 1.89
C SER A 113 -4.74 7.95 3.06
N HIS A 114 -6.04 8.24 2.92
CA HIS A 114 -6.81 9.01 3.90
C HIS A 114 -6.90 8.33 5.28
N ASP A 115 -7.06 7.01 5.30
CA ASP A 115 -7.24 6.21 6.51
C ASP A 115 -6.00 6.14 7.41
N VAL A 116 -4.81 6.34 6.83
CA VAL A 116 -3.54 6.44 7.57
C VAL A 116 -2.97 7.86 7.59
N ASN A 117 -3.72 8.84 7.07
CA ASN A 117 -3.34 10.23 6.96
C ASN A 117 -1.92 10.41 6.37
N GLY A 118 -1.66 9.79 5.22
CA GLY A 118 -0.37 9.89 4.54
C GLY A 118 -0.10 8.79 3.53
N LEU A 119 1.16 8.65 3.12
CA LEU A 119 1.56 7.64 2.14
C LEU A 119 1.53 6.24 2.74
N SER A 120 0.98 5.29 1.97
CA SER A 120 1.00 3.87 2.27
C SER A 120 1.53 3.06 1.08
N HIS A 121 1.68 1.76 1.27
CA HIS A 121 2.03 0.84 0.17
C HIS A 121 0.97 0.80 -0.95
N ARG A 122 -0.28 1.22 -0.70
CA ARG A 122 -1.30 1.30 -1.76
C ARG A 122 -1.00 2.42 -2.74
N ASP A 123 -0.50 3.56 -2.25
CA ASP A 123 -0.08 4.68 -3.08
C ASP A 123 1.07 4.27 -4.01
N ILE A 124 2.09 3.58 -3.46
CA ILE A 124 3.23 3.09 -4.24
C ILE A 124 2.78 2.11 -5.34
N LYS A 125 1.89 1.18 -5.00
CA LYS A 125 1.36 0.18 -5.95
C LYS A 125 0.54 0.83 -7.05
N LEU A 126 -0.32 1.79 -6.72
CA LEU A 126 -1.13 2.48 -7.70
C LEU A 126 -0.27 3.38 -8.60
N ALA A 127 0.68 4.13 -8.04
CA ALA A 127 1.64 4.94 -8.78
C ALA A 127 2.45 4.11 -9.80
N THR A 128 2.94 2.95 -9.36
CA THR A 128 3.69 2.03 -10.23
C THR A 128 2.85 1.52 -11.39
N PHE A 129 1.58 1.18 -11.13
CA PHE A 129 0.65 0.78 -12.17
C PHE A 129 0.35 1.93 -13.14
N ILE A 130 0.09 3.13 -12.61
CA ILE A 130 -0.15 4.34 -13.39
C ILE A 130 1.00 4.58 -14.37
N ASP A 131 2.26 4.49 -13.92
CA ASP A 131 3.43 4.66 -14.79
C ASP A 131 3.50 3.59 -15.89
N ALA A 132 3.14 2.34 -15.58
CA ALA A 132 3.10 1.28 -16.58
C ALA A 132 2.05 1.55 -17.67
N VAL A 133 0.87 2.05 -17.30
CA VAL A 133 -0.19 2.43 -18.25
C VAL A 133 0.22 3.66 -19.06
N ALA A 134 0.83 4.67 -18.43
CA ALA A 134 1.27 5.88 -19.13
C ALA A 134 2.36 5.58 -20.18
N LYS A 135 3.25 4.62 -19.91
CA LYS A 135 4.27 4.17 -20.87
C LYS A 135 3.66 3.47 -22.08
N SER A 136 2.62 2.66 -21.90
CA SER A 136 1.97 1.97 -23.02
C SER A 136 1.05 2.86 -23.84
N ALA A 137 0.55 3.97 -23.27
CA ALA A 137 -0.24 4.97 -23.99
C ALA A 137 0.61 5.92 -24.85
N LYS A 138 1.92 6.05 -24.56
CA LYS A 138 2.87 6.85 -25.34
C LYS A 138 3.58 6.05 -26.46
N ALA A 139 3.23 4.78 -26.63
CA ALA A 139 3.79 3.90 -27.66
C ALA A 139 3.03 4.03 -28.99
#